data_AF-A0A7C2P2U1-F1
#
_entry.id   AF-A0A7C2P2U1-F1
#
_cell.length_a   1.000
_cell.length_b   1.000
_cell.length_c   1.000
_cell.angle_alpha   90.00
_cell.angle_beta   90.00
_cell.angle_gamma   90.00
#
_symmetry.space_group_name_H-M   'P 1'
#
loop_
_entity.id
_entity.type
_entity.pdbx_description
1 polymer ?
#
loop_
_entity_poly.entity_id
_entity_poly.type
_entity_poly.pdbx_seq_one_letter_code
_entity_poly.pdbx_strand_id
1 'polypeptide(L)' 'MNVTTAVFVLTIVFMTIVVPFIVIMHYTTKWKATKGLSDDEHRMLEDLWNESQAMQSRVNALETILDSQVPDWRKQQ' A
#
# COMPACT_ATOMS: atom_id res chain seq x y z
N MET A 1 -21.04 -17.84 49.38
CA MET A 1 -20.86 -17.30 48.02
C MET A 1 -20.76 -18.47 47.08
N ASN A 2 -21.70 -18.58 46.13
CA ASN A 2 -21.92 -19.78 45.35
C ASN A 2 -20.83 -19.83 44.26
N VAL A 3 -20.18 -20.97 44.02
CA VAL A 3 -19.08 -21.09 43.04
C VAL A 3 -19.50 -20.55 41.66
N THR A 4 -20.75 -20.78 41.26
CA THR A 4 -21.36 -20.25 40.04
C THR A 4 -21.31 -18.72 39.97
N THR A 5 -21.56 -18.04 41.09
CA THR A 5 -21.51 -16.58 41.18
C THR A 5 -20.08 -16.06 41.00
N ALA A 6 -19.10 -16.75 41.58
CA ALA A 6 -17.69 -16.37 41.45
C ALA A 6 -17.20 -16.52 39.99
N VAL A 7 -17.53 -17.63 39.33
CA VAL A 7 -17.19 -17.86 37.92
C VAL A 7 -17.86 -16.82 37.02
N PHE A 8 -19.14 -16.52 37.25
CA PHE A 8 -19.89 -15.52 36.48
C PHE A 8 -19.25 -14.11 36.55
N VAL A 9 -18.88 -13.66 37.75
CA VAL A 9 -18.21 -12.37 37.94
C VAL A 9 -16.85 -12.35 37.22
N LEU A 10 -16.09 -13.44 37.31
CA LEU A 10 -14.76 -13.54 36.67
C LEU A 10 -14.87 -13.50 35.13
N THR A 11 -15.88 -14.16 34.55
CA THR A 11 -16.14 -14.11 33.10
C THR A 11 -16.50 -12.70 32.64
N ILE A 12 -17.34 -11.98 33.39
CA ILE A 12 -17.71 -10.60 33.03
C ILE A 12 -16.48 -9.70 33.01
N VAL A 13 -15.65 -9.74 34.05
CA VAL A 13 -14.43 -8.92 34.14
C VAL A 13 -13.46 -9.27 33.01
N PHE A 14 -13.32 -10.55 32.66
CA PHE A 14 -12.50 -10.96 31.54
C PHE A 14 -13.05 -10.41 30.22
N MET A 15 -14.36 -10.50 30.00
CA MET A 15 -14.99 -10.05 28.76
C MET A 15 -14.90 -8.52 28.60
N THR A 16 -15.01 -7.75 29.68
CA THR A 16 -14.91 -6.28 29.62
C THR A 16 -13.49 -5.78 29.38
N ILE A 17 -12.46 -6.60 29.57
CA ILE A 17 -11.06 -6.20 29.33
C ILE A 17 -10.54 -6.79 28.01
N VAL A 18 -10.75 -8.08 27.81
CA VAL A 18 -10.15 -8.82 26.68
C VAL A 18 -10.82 -8.49 25.36
N VAL A 19 -12.15 -8.36 25.34
CA VAL A 19 -12.88 -8.00 24.11
C VAL A 19 -12.47 -6.62 23.59
N PRO A 20 -12.49 -5.52 24.38
CA PRO A 20 -12.06 -4.23 23.87
C PRO A 20 -10.58 -4.20 23.51
N PHE A 21 -9.72 -4.94 24.22
CA PHE A 21 -8.31 -5.05 23.86
C PHE A 21 -8.11 -5.65 22.47
N ILE A 22 -8.79 -6.76 22.16
CA ILE A 22 -8.73 -7.43 20.85
C ILE A 22 -9.32 -6.53 19.76
N VAL A 23 -10.43 -5.85 20.03
CA VAL A 23 -11.04 -4.89 19.11
C VAL A 23 -10.02 -3.80 18.77
N ILE A 24 -9.44 -3.13 19.77
CA ILE A 24 -8.42 -2.09 19.54
C ILE A 24 -7.24 -2.64 18.74
N MET A 25 -6.73 -3.84 19.07
CA MET A 25 -5.66 -4.47 18.30
C MET A 25 -6.06 -4.75 16.85
N HIS A 26 -7.23 -5.36 16.61
CA HIS A 26 -7.71 -5.70 15.29
C HIS A 26 -7.87 -4.45 14.41
N TYR A 27 -8.46 -3.40 14.98
CA TYR A 27 -8.66 -2.15 14.26
C TYR A 27 -7.35 -1.38 14.07
N THR A 28 -6.38 -1.41 14.98
CA THR A 28 -5.07 -0.77 14.78
C THR A 28 -4.24 -1.46 13.69
N THR A 29 -4.26 -2.80 13.61
CA THR A 29 -3.60 -3.54 12.53
C THR A 29 -4.23 -3.24 11.18
N LYS A 30 -5.57 -3.18 11.11
CA LYS A 30 -6.28 -2.78 9.89
C LYS A 30 -6.05 -1.30 9.56
N TRP A 31 -6.01 -0.42 10.56
CA TRP A 31 -5.78 1.00 10.36
C TRP A 31 -4.37 1.30 9.87
N LYS A 32 -3.36 0.51 10.26
CA LYS A 32 -2.03 0.57 9.61
C LYS A 32 -2.04 0.12 8.15
N ALA A 33 -2.95 -0.79 7.78
CA ALA A 33 -3.12 -1.25 6.40
C ALA A 33 -4.10 -0.37 5.57
N THR A 34 -4.89 0.51 6.21
CA THR A 34 -5.93 1.32 5.55
C THR A 34 -5.69 2.84 5.69
N LYS A 35 -4.75 3.27 6.54
CA LYS A 35 -4.11 4.58 6.35
C LYS A 35 -3.52 4.53 4.95
N GLY A 36 -4.04 5.36 4.05
CA GLY A 36 -3.61 5.40 2.65
C GLY A 36 -2.11 5.59 2.50
N LEU A 37 -1.65 5.47 1.25
CA LEU A 37 -0.24 5.52 0.83
C LEU A 37 0.64 6.22 1.88
N SER A 38 1.48 5.46 2.60
CA SER A 38 2.44 6.05 3.54
C SER A 38 3.27 7.11 2.81
N ASP A 39 3.80 8.13 3.50
CA ASP A 39 4.69 9.12 2.87
C ASP A 39 5.78 8.45 2.02
N ASP A 40 6.26 7.28 2.44
CA ASP A 40 7.19 6.44 1.69
C ASP A 40 6.62 5.92 0.34
N GLU A 41 5.36 5.50 0.30
CA GLU A 41 4.72 5.01 -0.93
C GLU A 41 4.41 6.16 -1.89
N HIS A 42 4.09 7.35 -1.38
CA HIS A 42 4.00 8.57 -2.19
C HIS A 42 5.34 8.91 -2.85
N ARG A 43 6.45 8.83 -2.10
CA ARG A 43 7.79 9.05 -2.64
C ARG A 43 8.15 8.00 -3.69
N MET A 44 7.83 6.72 -3.45
CA MET A 44 8.05 5.66 -4.41
C MET A 44 7.28 5.89 -5.73
N LEU A 45 6.02 6.35 -5.66
CA LEU A 45 5.24 6.69 -6.85
C LEU A 45 5.81 7.90 -7.60
N GLU A 46 6.29 8.91 -6.87
CA GLU A 46 6.95 10.08 -7.46
C GLU A 46 8.26 9.68 -8.17
N ASP A 47 9.07 8.82 -7.57
CA ASP A 47 10.29 8.29 -8.17
C ASP A 47 9.97 7.50 -9.46
N LEU A 48 8.98 6.60 -9.42
CA LEU A 48 8.53 5.85 -10.60
C LEU A 48 8.02 6.74 -11.72
N TRP A 49 7.28 7.79 -11.37
CA TRP A 49 6.78 8.78 -12.34
C TRP A 49 7.94 9.52 -13.03
N ASN A 50 8.93 9.95 -12.24
CA ASN A 50 10.12 10.63 -12.75
C ASN A 50 10.95 9.71 -13.67
N GLU A 51 11.14 8.45 -13.28
CA GLU A 51 11.82 7.45 -14.11
C GLU A 51 11.09 7.19 -15.44
N SER A 52 9.76 7.06 -15.40
CA SER A 52 8.94 6.91 -16.61
C SER A 52 9.11 8.11 -17.57
N GLN A 53 9.20 9.32 -17.03
CA GLN A 53 9.38 10.54 -17.83
C GLN A 53 10.76 10.60 -18.49
N ALA A 54 11.79 10.19 -17.75
CA ALA A 54 13.15 10.06 -18.29
C ALA A 54 13.21 9.00 -19.39
N MET A 55 12.51 7.86 -19.21
CA MET A 55 12.42 6.81 -20.23
C MET A 55 11.72 7.30 -21.49
N GLN A 56 10.61 8.01 -21.38
CA GLN A 56 9.90 8.58 -22.53
C GLN A 56 10.79 9.54 -23.33
N SER A 57 11.55 10.39 -22.64
CA SER A 57 12.47 11.34 -23.27
C SER A 57 13.55 10.62 -24.08
N ARG A 58 14.06 9.50 -23.55
CA ARG A 58 15.02 8.65 -24.25
C ARG A 58 14.42 7.96 -25.46
N VAL A 59 13.20 7.43 -25.34
CA VAL A 59 12.48 6.83 -26.47
C VAL A 59 12.29 7.84 -27.59
N ASN A 60 11.82 9.05 -27.28
CA ASN A 60 11.65 10.11 -28.27
C ASN A 60 12.97 10.48 -28.97
N ALA A 61 14.07 10.53 -28.22
CA ALA A 61 15.39 10.77 -28.79
C ALA A 61 15.83 9.63 -29.73
N LEU A 62 15.60 8.37 -29.33
CA LEU A 62 15.88 7.21 -30.17
C LEU A 62 15.02 7.20 -31.43
N GLU A 63 13.73 7.53 -31.33
CA GLU A 63 12.85 7.67 -32.48
C GLU A 63 13.33 8.75 -33.44
N THR A 64 13.79 9.89 -32.92
CA THR A 64 14.35 10.99 -33.73
C THR A 64 15.61 10.55 -34.47
N ILE A 65 16.51 9.83 -33.79
CA ILE A 65 17.73 9.28 -34.40
C ILE A 65 17.36 8.25 -35.46
N LEU A 66 16.43 7.35 -35.16
CA LEU A 66 16.01 6.29 -36.06
C LEU A 66 15.32 6.85 -37.31
N ASP A 67 14.52 7.91 -37.16
CA ASP A 67 13.95 8.68 -38.28
C ASP A 67 15.02 9.29 -39.18
N SER A 68 16.13 9.75 -38.61
CA SER A 68 17.24 10.34 -39.37
C SER A 68 18.10 9.30 -40.09
N GLN A 69 18.31 8.12 -39.50
CA GLN A 69 19.27 7.14 -39.99
C GLN A 69 18.65 6.00 -40.79
N VAL A 70 17.39 5.65 -40.51
CA VAL A 70 16.66 4.56 -41.19
C VAL A 70 15.30 5.09 -41.64
N PRO A 71 15.24 5.87 -42.74
CA PRO A 71 13.95 6.28 -43.30
C PRO A 71 13.12 5.02 -43.61
N ASP A 72 11.84 5.02 -43.21
CA ASP A 72 10.86 3.92 -43.32
C ASP A 72 10.87 2.79 -42.27
N TRP A 73 11.63 2.89 -41.18
CA TRP A 73 11.60 1.88 -40.10
C TRP A 73 10.18 1.64 -39.52
N ARG A 74 9.33 2.67 -39.48
CA ARG A 74 7.94 2.58 -39.00
C ARG A 74 7.02 1.75 -39.92
N LYS A 75 7.42 1.45 -41.16
CA LYS A 75 6.63 0.61 -42.09
C LYS A 75 6.76 -0.89 -41.82
N GLN A 76 7.66 -1.29 -40.91
CA GLN A 76 7.85 -2.69 -40.51
C GLN A 76 7.11 -3.07 -39.21
N GLN A 77 6.30 -2.17 -38.63
CA GLN A 77 5.41 -2.47 -37.52
C GLN A 77 4.06 -3.05 -37.96
#